data_AF-E8X2I9-F1
#
_entry.id   AF-E8X2I9-F1
#
_cell.length_a   1.000
_cell.length_b   1.000
_cell.length_c   1.000
_cell.angle_alpha   90.00
_cell.angle_beta   90.00
_cell.angle_gamma   90.00
#
_symmetry.space_group_name_H-M   'P 1'
#
loop_
_entity.id
_entity.type
_entity.pdbx_description
1 polymer ?
#
loop_
_entity_poly.entity_id
_entity_poly.type
_entity_poly.pdbx_seq_one_letter_code
_entity_poly.pdbx_strand_id
1 'polypeptide(L)'
;MKNVFPRRRTHQLSIQQVGQETLIYDEQTHNAFCLNPVAAAVWNLCDGETSAAVISVSASFALKLTVSEELVQLSLEALASDGLLESESPPPAPATISRRAAVSQLGVGAAMLLPVIAVIAAPKAAQAYTGCVNCTAPSSTGTRGRRQ
;
A
#
# COMPACT_ATOMS: atom_id res chain seq x y z
N MET A 1 6.46 -3.10 31.36
CA MET A 1 6.40 -3.14 29.89
C MET A 1 5.25 -4.06 29.49
N LYS A 2 4.40 -3.66 28.54
CA LYS A 2 3.32 -4.54 28.07
C LYS A 2 3.95 -5.62 27.20
N ASN A 3 3.78 -6.88 27.57
CA ASN A 3 4.15 -8.01 26.72
C ASN A 3 3.11 -8.10 25.58
N VAL A 4 3.44 -7.48 24.45
CA VAL A 4 2.66 -7.60 23.21
C VAL A 4 3.28 -8.72 22.39
N PHE A 5 2.43 -9.61 21.89
CA PHE A 5 2.80 -10.71 21.00
C PHE A 5 2.21 -10.41 19.62
N PRO A 6 2.88 -9.59 18.80
CA PRO A 6 2.33 -9.14 17.53
C PRO A 6 2.26 -10.30 16.54
N ARG A 7 1.14 -10.40 15.82
CA ARG A 7 0.97 -11.33 14.71
C ARG A 7 0.84 -10.55 13.42
N ARG A 8 1.63 -10.89 12.41
CA ARG A 8 1.53 -10.31 11.08
C ARG A 8 0.27 -10.79 10.37
N ARG A 9 -0.36 -9.90 9.61
CA ARG A 9 -1.41 -10.28 8.68
C ARG A 9 -0.79 -11.05 7.53
N THR A 10 -1.40 -12.16 7.11
CA THR A 10 -0.93 -12.98 5.98
C THR A 10 -1.94 -13.11 4.85
N HIS A 11 -3.20 -12.77 5.10
CA HIS A 11 -4.26 -12.81 4.11
C HIS A 11 -4.34 -11.52 3.29
N GLN A 12 -4.67 -11.66 2.00
CA GLN A 12 -4.89 -10.55 1.06
C GLN A 12 -3.66 -9.63 0.94
N LEU A 13 -2.46 -10.21 1.08
CA LEU A 13 -1.19 -9.52 0.90
C LEU A 13 -0.39 -10.24 -0.18
N SER A 14 0.03 -9.49 -1.18
CA SER A 14 1.01 -9.91 -2.19
C SER A 14 2.38 -9.37 -1.79
N ILE A 15 3.35 -10.25 -1.54
CA ILE A 15 4.67 -9.88 -1.00
C ILE A 15 5.74 -10.13 -2.07
N GLN A 16 6.61 -9.15 -2.29
CA GLN A 16 7.71 -9.26 -3.24
C GLN A 16 8.99 -8.66 -2.65
N GLN A 17 10.10 -9.38 -2.81
CA GLN A 17 11.42 -8.88 -2.42
C GLN A 17 12.05 -8.10 -3.59
N VAL A 18 12.53 -6.89 -3.33
CA VAL A 18 13.27 -6.07 -4.30
C VAL A 18 14.55 -5.56 -3.65
N GLY A 19 15.68 -6.14 -4.05
CA GLY A 19 16.96 -5.87 -3.39
C GLY A 19 16.90 -6.28 -1.91
N GLN A 20 17.14 -5.32 -1.02
CA GLN A 20 17.05 -5.53 0.44
C GLN A 20 15.70 -5.10 1.03
N GLU A 21 14.79 -4.57 0.23
CA GLU A 21 13.50 -4.09 0.66
C GLU A 21 12.40 -5.12 0.37
N THR A 22 11.35 -5.10 1.19
CA THR A 22 10.18 -5.97 1.03
C THR A 22 8.99 -5.10 0.63
N LEU A 23 8.48 -5.30 -0.58
CA LEU A 23 7.25 -4.68 -1.05
C LEU A 23 6.06 -5.54 -0.64
N ILE A 24 5.06 -4.91 -0.03
CA ILE A 24 3.80 -5.54 0.34
C ILE A 24 2.67 -4.80 -0.34
N TYR A 25 1.89 -5.50 -1.14
CA TYR A 25 0.66 -5.00 -1.74
C TYR A 25 -0.54 -5.57 -1.00
N ASP A 26 -1.34 -4.69 -0.40
CA ASP A 26 -2.60 -5.03 0.23
C ASP A 26 -3.72 -5.06 -0.83
N GLU A 27 -4.24 -6.25 -1.11
CA GLU A 27 -5.27 -6.48 -2.12
C GLU A 27 -6.64 -5.93 -1.68
N GLN A 28 -6.87 -5.80 -0.38
CA GLN A 28 -8.12 -5.28 0.19
C GLN A 28 -8.21 -3.76 0.03
N THR A 29 -7.13 -3.07 0.40
CA THR A 29 -7.07 -1.60 0.41
C THR A 29 -6.47 -1.03 -0.88
N HIS A 30 -5.89 -1.89 -1.72
CA HIS A 30 -5.10 -1.53 -2.91
C HIS A 30 -3.90 -0.61 -2.60
N ASN A 31 -3.34 -0.71 -1.39
CA ASN A 31 -2.17 0.04 -0.96
C ASN A 31 -0.89 -0.78 -1.16
N ALA A 32 0.21 -0.08 -1.44
CA ALA A 32 1.54 -0.69 -1.51
C ALA A 32 2.44 -0.08 -0.43
N PHE A 33 3.16 -0.93 0.28
CA PHE A 33 4.10 -0.58 1.35
C PHE A 33 5.49 -1.07 0.95
N CYS A 34 6.51 -0.25 1.18
CA CYS A 34 7.91 -0.64 1.02
C CYS A 34 8.55 -0.70 2.41
N LEU A 35 8.87 -1.91 2.86
CA LEU A 35 9.53 -2.13 4.14
C LEU A 35 11.04 -2.12 3.94
N ASN A 36 11.71 -1.29 4.74
CA ASN A 36 13.16 -1.35 4.86
C ASN A 36 13.60 -2.68 5.54
N PRO A 37 14.90 -3.02 5.54
CA PRO A 37 15.37 -4.30 6.07
C PRO A 37 15.00 -4.54 7.55
N VAL A 38 14.97 -3.47 8.36
CA VAL A 38 14.63 -3.56 9.79
C VAL A 38 13.15 -3.84 9.98
N ALA A 39 12.28 -3.07 9.33
CA ALA A 39 10.83 -3.25 9.38
C ALA A 39 10.42 -4.62 8.80
N ALA A 40 11.06 -5.06 7.72
CA ALA A 40 10.84 -6.38 7.14
C ALA A 40 11.24 -7.50 8.11
N ALA A 41 12.38 -7.37 8.80
CA ALA A 41 12.80 -8.34 9.81
C ALA A 41 11.82 -8.40 11.00
N VAL A 42 11.42 -7.24 11.53
CA VAL A 42 10.42 -7.15 12.60
C VAL A 42 9.11 -7.79 12.16
N TRP A 43 8.59 -7.41 10.99
CA TRP A 43 7.34 -7.93 10.45
C TRP A 43 7.38 -9.45 10.25
N ASN A 44 8.51 -10.00 9.78
CA ASN A 44 8.69 -11.45 9.61
C ASN A 44 8.72 -12.21 10.94
N LEU A 45 9.16 -11.58 12.03
CA LEU A 45 9.20 -12.17 13.37
C LEU A 45 7.88 -12.01 14.15
N CYS A 46 6.89 -11.30 13.59
CA CYS A 46 5.57 -11.16 14.20
C CYS A 46 4.72 -12.40 13.93
N ASP A 47 4.84 -13.43 14.77
CA ASP A 47 4.10 -14.71 14.69
C ASP A 47 2.93 -14.81 15.70
N GLY A 48 2.84 -13.88 16.64
CA GLY A 48 1.87 -13.90 17.75
C GLY A 48 2.37 -14.66 18.98
N GLU A 49 3.62 -15.12 18.99
CA GLU A 49 4.24 -15.85 20.13
C GLU A 49 5.53 -15.17 20.59
N THR A 50 6.17 -14.40 19.71
CA THR A 50 7.43 -13.70 19.97
C THR A 50 7.18 -12.32 20.59
N SER A 51 7.85 -12.01 21.71
CA SER A 51 7.76 -10.70 22.36
C SER A 51 8.67 -9.66 21.71
N ALA A 52 8.37 -8.36 21.87
CA ALA A 52 9.19 -7.28 21.32
C ALA A 52 10.68 -7.35 21.72
N ALA A 53 10.98 -7.80 22.95
CA ALA A 53 12.35 -8.00 23.41
C ALA A 53 13.07 -9.16 22.69
N VAL A 54 12.36 -10.24 22.36
CA VAL A 54 12.93 -11.36 21.57
C VAL A 54 13.08 -10.96 20.10
N ILE A 55 12.14 -10.19 19.58
CA ILE A 55 12.22 -9.63 18.22
C ILE A 55 13.46 -8.74 18.08
N SER A 56 13.76 -7.88 19.06
CA SER A 56 14.92 -6.97 18.98
C SER A 56 16.25 -7.73 18.91
N VAL A 57 16.40 -8.79 19.71
CA VAL A 57 17.59 -9.66 19.71
C VAL A 57 17.69 -10.42 18.38
N SER A 58 16.58 -11.01 17.93
CA SER A 58 16.54 -11.80 16.69
C SER A 58 16.80 -10.94 15.45
N ALA A 59 16.21 -9.74 15.37
CA ALA A 59 16.43 -8.79 14.30
C ALA A 59 17.88 -8.27 14.31
N SER A 60 18.44 -8.00 15.49
CA SER A 60 19.84 -7.58 15.62
C SER A 60 20.80 -8.64 15.07
N PHE A 61 20.55 -9.91 15.40
CA PHE A 61 21.34 -11.04 14.90
C PHE A 61 21.20 -11.22 13.39
N ALA A 62 19.97 -11.19 12.86
CA ALA A 62 19.70 -11.38 11.44
C ALA A 62 20.34 -10.28 10.57
N LEU A 63 20.28 -9.03 11.02
CA LEU A 63 20.75 -7.87 10.25
C LEU A 63 22.21 -7.51 10.55
N LYS A 64 22.84 -8.12 11.56
CA LYS A 64 24.17 -7.76 12.07
C LYS A 64 24.27 -6.28 12.45
N LEU A 65 23.20 -5.75 13.04
CA LEU A 65 23.07 -4.36 13.48
C LEU A 65 22.47 -4.32 14.88
N THR A 66 22.67 -3.23 15.62
CA THR A 66 22.02 -3.06 16.93
C THR A 66 20.60 -2.54 16.73
N VAL A 67 19.61 -3.40 16.98
CA VAL A 67 18.18 -3.04 16.97
C VAL A 67 17.71 -2.96 18.42
N SER A 68 17.37 -1.75 18.88
CA SER A 68 16.83 -1.55 20.23
C SER A 68 15.37 -1.99 20.33
N GLU A 69 14.93 -2.34 21.53
CA GLU A 69 13.51 -2.66 21.78
C GLU A 69 12.58 -1.48 21.46
N GLU A 70 13.02 -0.25 21.72
CA GLU A 70 12.28 0.98 21.37
C GLU A 70 12.07 1.13 19.86
N LEU A 71 13.08 0.79 19.05
CA LEU A 71 12.95 0.80 17.60
C LEU A 71 11.97 -0.28 17.12
N VAL A 72 11.99 -1.46 17.74
CA VAL A 72 10.99 -2.51 17.48
C VAL A 72 9.59 -2.02 17.81
N GLN A 73 9.39 -1.37 18.96
CA GLN A 73 8.08 -0.82 19.35
C GLN A 73 7.58 0.22 18.33
N LEU A 74 8.45 1.16 17.91
CA LEU A 74 8.11 2.14 16.87
C LEU A 74 7.74 1.47 15.54
N SER A 75 8.46 0.41 15.18
CA SER A 75 8.18 -0.37 13.96
C SER A 75 6.84 -1.10 14.07
N LEU A 76 6.53 -1.68 15.22
CA LEU A 76 5.24 -2.35 15.46
C LEU A 76 4.07 -1.36 15.41
N GLU A 77 4.23 -0.15 15.95
CA GLU A 77 3.21 0.91 15.86
C GLU A 77 2.97 1.34 14.42
N ALA A 78 4.03 1.50 13.63
CA ALA A 78 3.92 1.82 12.20
C ALA A 78 3.22 0.69 11.42
N LEU A 79 3.65 -0.55 11.60
CA LEU A 79 3.04 -1.73 10.97
C LEU A 79 1.57 -1.92 11.36
N ALA A 80 1.22 -1.64 12.62
CA ALA A 80 -0.17 -1.66 13.07
C ALA A 80 -1.01 -0.56 12.40
N SER A 81 -0.47 0.67 12.33
CA SER A 81 -1.13 1.82 11.68
C SER A 81 -1.36 1.59 10.18
N ASP A 82 -0.45 0.85 9.54
CA ASP A 82 -0.53 0.47 8.13
C ASP A 82 -1.46 -0.74 7.87
N GLY A 83 -2.00 -1.36 8.92
CA GLY A 83 -2.89 -2.52 8.80
C GLY A 83 -2.17 -3.81 8.39
N LEU A 84 -0.85 -3.90 8.63
CA LEU A 84 0.00 -5.04 8.30
C LEU A 84 0.10 -6.08 9.44
N LEU A 85 -0.46 -5.76 10.62
CA LEU A 85 -0.59 -6.67 11.76
C LEU A 85 -2.05 -7.06 11.97
N GLU A 86 -2.28 -8.27 12.48
CA GLU A 86 -3.60 -8.69 12.93
C GLU A 86 -3.99 -7.86 14.16
N SER A 87 -5.09 -7.13 14.05
CA SER A 87 -5.70 -6.40 15.17
C SER A 87 -6.94 -7.16 15.63
N GLU A 88 -7.10 -7.29 16.94
CA GLU A 88 -8.28 -7.94 17.55
C GLU A 88 -9.57 -7.13 17.36
N SER A 89 -9.44 -5.87 16.91
CA SER A 89 -10.53 -5.04 16.44
C SER A 89 -10.41 -4.85 14.92
N PRO A 90 -11.51 -4.99 14.15
CA PRO A 90 -11.49 -4.65 12.73
C PRO A 90 -11.03 -3.19 12.56
N PRO A 91 -10.11 -2.89 11.63
CA PRO A 91 -9.67 -1.53 11.39
C PRO A 91 -10.88 -0.70 10.93
N PRO A 92 -11.03 0.55 11.43
CA PRO A 92 -11.99 1.48 10.84
C PRO A 92 -11.67 1.64 9.35
N ALA A 93 -12.70 1.70 8.50
CA ALA A 93 -12.56 1.84 7.05
C ALA A 93 -11.55 2.96 6.71
N PRO A 94 -10.64 2.74 5.74
CA PRO A 94 -9.59 3.72 5.45
C PRO A 94 -10.22 5.04 5.01
N ALA A 95 -9.96 6.10 5.78
CA ALA A 95 -10.21 7.46 5.33
C ALA A 95 -9.26 7.75 4.17
N THR A 96 -9.79 7.68 2.95
CA THR A 96 -9.09 8.00 1.70
C THR A 96 -8.85 9.51 1.62
N ILE A 97 -7.89 10.03 2.38
CA ILE A 97 -7.46 11.41 2.23
C ILE A 97 -6.39 11.44 1.13
N SER A 98 -6.82 11.79 -0.07
CA SER A 98 -5.91 12.10 -1.17
C SER A 98 -5.03 13.28 -0.78
N ARG A 99 -3.73 13.20 -1.07
CA ARG A 99 -2.77 14.31 -0.94
C ARG A 99 -3.28 15.59 -1.60
N ARG A 100 -4.04 15.49 -2.70
CA ARG A 100 -4.68 16.63 -3.37
C ARG A 100 -5.78 17.27 -2.51
N ALA A 101 -6.54 16.49 -1.75
CA ALA A 101 -7.56 17.00 -0.83
C ALA A 101 -6.90 17.69 0.39
N ALA A 102 -5.79 17.14 0.90
CA ALA A 102 -5.03 17.75 2.00
C ALA A 102 -4.27 19.03 1.57
N VAL A 103 -3.69 19.06 0.36
CA VAL A 103 -2.99 20.24 -0.19
C VAL A 103 -3.96 21.36 -0.60
N SER A 104 -5.21 21.05 -0.98
CA SER A 104 -6.23 22.10 -1.16
C SER A 104 -6.61 22.82 0.13
N GLN A 105 -6.30 22.24 1.30
CA GLN A 105 -6.60 22.82 2.62
C GLN A 105 -5.37 23.43 3.32
N LEU A 106 -4.16 23.03 2.93
CA LEU A 106 -2.90 23.52 3.53
C LEU A 106 -2.12 24.31 2.47
N GLY A 107 -1.94 25.61 2.73
CA GLY A 107 -1.30 26.55 1.80
C GLY A 107 0.07 26.08 1.27
N VAL A 108 0.45 26.64 0.12
CA VAL A 108 1.53 26.23 -0.80
C VAL A 108 2.90 25.98 -0.13
N GLY A 109 3.15 26.46 1.09
CA GLY A 109 4.41 26.29 1.83
C GLY A 109 4.57 24.97 2.61
N ALA A 110 3.49 24.23 2.92
CA ALA A 110 3.57 23.04 3.79
C ALA A 110 3.87 21.73 3.05
N ALA A 111 3.82 21.73 1.71
CA ALA A 111 3.92 20.52 0.90
C ALA A 111 5.31 19.84 0.94
N MET A 112 6.36 20.55 1.36
CA MET A 112 7.74 20.03 1.40
C MET A 112 8.09 19.23 2.66
N LEU A 113 7.24 19.25 3.70
CA LEU A 113 7.49 18.57 4.98
C LEU A 113 6.77 17.22 5.13
N LEU A 114 5.94 16.84 4.14
CA LEU A 114 5.16 15.61 4.23
C LEU A 114 5.92 14.41 3.64
N PRO A 115 6.04 13.31 4.39
CA PRO A 115 6.66 12.09 3.90
C PRO A 115 5.94 11.64 2.62
N VAL A 116 6.75 11.32 1.60
CA VAL A 116 6.28 10.87 0.28
C VAL A 116 5.95 9.39 0.37
N ILE A 117 4.77 9.07 0.90
CA ILE A 117 4.13 7.79 0.61
C ILE A 117 3.20 8.05 -0.57
N ALA A 118 3.69 7.74 -1.77
CA ALA A 118 2.91 7.82 -2.99
C ALA A 118 2.10 6.54 -3.13
N VAL A 119 0.87 6.53 -2.62
CA VAL A 119 -0.10 5.49 -2.98
C VAL A 119 -0.50 5.74 -4.43
N ILE A 120 0.04 4.94 -5.34
CA ILE A 120 -0.50 4.84 -6.70
C ILE A 120 -1.77 4.03 -6.58
N ALA A 121 -2.90 4.72 -6.40
CA ALA A 121 -4.21 4.11 -6.58
C ALA A 121 -4.31 3.67 -8.05
N ALA A 122 -4.18 2.38 -8.32
CA ALA A 122 -4.53 1.84 -9.62
C ALA A 122 -6.02 2.15 -9.87
N PRO A 123 -6.39 2.86 -10.95
CA PRO A 123 -7.80 3.12 -11.23
C PRO A 123 -8.51 1.77 -11.39
N LYS A 124 -9.57 1.55 -10.60
CA LYS A 124 -10.48 0.41 -10.74
C LYS A 124 -10.87 0.28 -12.22
N ALA A 125 -10.52 -0.83 -12.86
CA ALA A 125 -10.72 -1.09 -14.29
C ALA A 125 -12.19 -1.26 -14.72
N ALA A 126 -13.15 -0.66 -14.00
CA ALA A 126 -14.60 -0.81 -14.23
C ALA A 126 -15.24 0.39 -14.95
N GLN A 127 -14.46 1.37 -15.44
CA GLN A 127 -14.99 2.54 -16.16
C GLN A 127 -14.40 2.72 -17.57
N ALA A 128 -13.74 1.70 -18.13
CA ALA A 128 -13.38 1.69 -19.55
C ALA A 128 -14.54 1.26 -20.47
N TYR A 129 -15.78 1.64 -20.13
CA TYR A 129 -16.92 1.55 -21.04
C TYR A 129 -17.45 2.96 -21.30
N THR A 130 -16.86 3.64 -22.27
CA THR A 130 -17.55 4.75 -22.95
C THR A 130 -18.16 4.17 -24.21
N GLY A 131 -19.41 3.73 -24.09
CA GLY A 131 -20.25 3.45 -25.24
C GLY A 131 -20.57 4.72 -26.03
N CYS A 132 -20.99 4.47 -27.26
CA CYS A 132 -21.73 5.32 -28.19
C CYS A 132 -20.91 6.20 -29.17
N VAL A 133 -20.72 5.71 -30.40
CA VAL A 133 -21.21 6.44 -31.58
C VAL A 133 -21.92 5.48 -32.51
N ASN A 134 -23.19 5.81 -32.72
CA ASN A 134 -24.15 5.23 -33.62
C ASN A 134 -23.62 5.25 -35.07
N CYS A 135 -23.08 4.13 -35.58
CA CYS A 135 -22.76 3.99 -37.00
C CYS A 135 -24.04 3.69 -37.81
N THR A 136 -25.00 4.62 -37.82
CA THR A 136 -26.06 4.62 -38.83
C THR A 136 -25.59 5.51 -39.98
N ALA A 137 -24.84 4.93 -40.91
CA ALA A 137 -24.60 5.58 -42.19
C ALA A 137 -25.81 5.32 -43.10
N PRO A 138 -26.53 6.35 -43.59
CA PRO A 138 -27.53 6.15 -44.62
C PRO A 138 -26.84 5.80 -45.95
N SER A 139 -27.38 4.79 -46.61
CA SER A 139 -27.07 4.39 -47.97
C SER A 139 -27.29 5.54 -48.96
N SER A 140 -26.22 6.10 -49.51
CA SER A 140 -26.29 6.94 -50.71
C SER A 140 -25.87 6.14 -51.94
N THR A 141 -26.90 5.82 -52.71
CA THR A 141 -26.92 5.22 -54.04
C THR A 141 -25.99 5.95 -55.02
N GLY A 142 -24.90 5.31 -55.42
CA GLY A 142 -24.05 5.75 -56.53
C GLY A 142 -24.67 5.37 -57.88
N THR A 143 -25.41 6.29 -58.49
CA THR A 143 -25.95 6.14 -59.85
C THR A 143 -25.19 7.04 -60.84
N ARG A 144 -24.56 6.39 -61.83
CA ARG A 144 -24.31 6.81 -63.25
C ARG A 144 -23.49 8.06 -63.59
N GLY A 145 -22.49 7.83 -64.46
CA GLY A 145 -21.98 8.76 -65.49
C GLY A 145 -20.71 8.19 -66.15
N ARG A 146 -20.80 7.25 -67.11
CA ARG A 146 -20.87 7.41 -68.59
C ARG A 146 -19.70 8.21 -69.21
N ARG A 147 -18.85 7.45 -69.91
CA ARG A 147 -18.01 7.75 -71.10
C ARG A 147 -18.13 9.18 -71.66
N GLN A 148 -16.98 9.82 -71.89
CA GLN A 148 -16.40 10.01 -73.23
C GLN A 148 -14.89 9.89 -73.15
#